data_AF-D4RXD4-F1
#
_entry.id   AF-D4RXD4-F1
#
_cell.length_a   1.000
_cell.length_b   1.000
_cell.length_c   1.000
_cell.angle_alpha   90.00
_cell.angle_beta   90.00
_cell.angle_gamma   90.00
#
_symmetry.space_group_name_H-M   'P 1'
#
loop_
_entity.id
_entity.type
_entity.pdbx_description
1 polymer ?
#
loop_
_entity_poly.entity_id
_entity_poly.type
_entity_poly.pdbx_seq_one_letter_code
_entity_poly.pdbx_strand_id
1 'polypeptide(L)'
;MDSYYGGIAMNFKSFKLEQNDMSARRYVYEGHKTDNGVHLEHYIRTEEWDDKKLENVECRSIVRAIDGDIKLFHRLCDLFDNCGVGRWADFHGRNLYALDGAGMNFDVVLEDGTKLNAEGNNEFPPNYSKLVQGLRDLITTEKISSTKFTDGTYEITLPEKWVGVVKANFSEGLVSFDIDKTDGGELTFFIIDNNEYGYSSDSYKGRIEAGRLISNGKVRFITARDNYSIALYAGKVSGEALAIWENYEKDKLAIIESICGINGYEFYPEDGKTLYLAKAMKLADKARSLWLSLNFAGDYPGGAKPVRLNRQNYVPMFPPYFYINTMEDVRKKFLAVFSEEFTEKTLNRAVAAKELIEYKDDIYVACKKCKGDASYNSWVKSVRDDGNGKFVIVIAVIMPPGGNKIYVELPTEKNSAGEYVITDYPYWDESE
;
A
#
# COMPACT_ATOMS: atom_id res chain seq x y z
N MET A 1 23.42 -23.21 41.72
CA MET A 1 22.29 -24.07 42.14
C MET A 1 21.24 -23.93 41.06
N ASP A 2 21.32 -24.83 40.10
CA ASP A 2 20.40 -24.94 38.97
C ASP A 2 19.06 -25.48 39.46
N SER A 3 17.99 -24.72 39.22
CA SER A 3 16.63 -25.23 39.34
C SER A 3 16.06 -25.43 37.94
N TYR A 4 16.40 -26.57 37.35
CA TYR A 4 15.63 -27.19 36.28
C TYR A 4 14.24 -27.52 36.88
N TYR A 5 13.30 -26.59 36.76
CA TYR A 5 11.90 -26.92 36.95
C TYR A 5 11.44 -27.66 35.70
N GLY A 6 11.44 -28.99 35.78
CA GLY A 6 10.73 -29.84 34.83
C GLY A 6 9.23 -29.55 34.90
N GLY A 7 8.79 -28.58 34.10
CA GLY A 7 7.40 -28.49 33.67
C GLY A 7 7.18 -29.50 32.56
N ILE A 8 6.06 -30.22 32.62
CA ILE A 8 5.56 -30.98 31.47
C ILE A 8 5.45 -29.98 30.32
N ALA A 9 6.13 -30.24 29.19
CA ALA A 9 6.07 -29.36 28.03
C ALA A 9 4.59 -29.11 27.67
N MET A 10 4.21 -27.85 27.46
CA MET A 10 2.82 -27.49 27.13
C MET A 10 2.48 -27.94 25.69
N ASN A 11 2.26 -29.23 25.53
CA ASN A 11 1.76 -29.78 24.28
C ASN A 11 0.31 -29.36 24.09
N PHE A 12 0.00 -28.84 22.91
CA PHE A 12 -1.33 -28.38 22.56
C PHE A 12 -1.86 -29.10 21.30
N LYS A 13 -3.19 -29.17 21.22
CA LYS A 13 -3.93 -29.57 20.03
C LYS A 13 -4.17 -28.37 19.11
N SER A 14 -4.58 -27.23 19.66
CA SER A 14 -4.76 -25.99 18.90
C SER A 14 -4.62 -24.76 19.80
N PHE A 15 -4.25 -23.62 19.23
CA PHE A 15 -4.29 -22.32 19.90
C PHE A 15 -4.79 -21.22 18.95
N LYS A 16 -5.28 -20.13 19.54
CA LYS A 16 -5.64 -18.90 18.85
C LYS A 16 -5.32 -17.71 19.75
N LEU A 17 -4.52 -16.78 19.25
CA LEU A 17 -4.27 -15.48 19.84
C LEU A 17 -4.87 -14.42 18.92
N GLU A 18 -5.84 -13.67 19.41
CA GLU A 18 -6.41 -12.52 18.74
C GLU A 18 -5.95 -11.25 19.44
N GLN A 19 -5.43 -10.29 18.69
CA GLN A 19 -5.07 -8.96 19.16
C GLN A 19 -5.96 -7.95 18.47
N ASN A 20 -6.50 -7.00 19.22
CA ASN A 20 -7.23 -5.86 18.68
C ASN A 20 -6.53 -4.56 19.08
N ASP A 21 -6.62 -3.57 18.20
CA ASP A 21 -6.28 -2.18 18.49
C ASP A 21 -7.54 -1.31 18.31
N MET A 22 -7.42 0.02 18.30
CA MET A 22 -8.56 0.92 18.02
C MET A 22 -9.12 0.82 16.60
N SER A 23 -8.54 0.01 15.72
CA SER A 23 -9.06 -0.20 14.38
C SER A 23 -10.10 -1.34 14.35
N ALA A 24 -10.88 -1.42 13.28
CA ALA A 24 -11.74 -2.56 13.02
C ALA A 24 -10.96 -3.84 12.64
N ARG A 25 -9.62 -3.80 12.69
CA ARG A 25 -8.72 -4.90 12.35
C ARG A 25 -8.35 -5.69 13.59
N ARG A 26 -8.27 -7.00 13.43
CA ARG A 26 -7.77 -7.92 14.45
C ARG A 26 -6.63 -8.74 13.88
N TYR A 27 -5.52 -8.77 14.59
CA TYR A 27 -4.35 -9.57 14.23
C TYR A 27 -4.47 -10.92 14.91
N VAL A 28 -4.51 -11.99 14.12
CA VAL A 28 -4.72 -13.33 14.64
C VAL A 28 -3.50 -14.19 14.36
N TYR A 29 -3.03 -14.90 15.38
CA TYR A 29 -2.10 -16.01 15.26
C TYR A 29 -2.85 -17.25 15.70
N GLU A 30 -2.90 -18.26 14.85
CA GLU A 30 -3.53 -19.53 15.22
C GLU A 30 -2.71 -20.70 14.72
N GLY A 31 -2.95 -21.85 15.32
CA GLY A 31 -2.29 -23.05 14.90
C GLY A 31 -2.89 -24.30 15.50
N HIS A 32 -2.65 -25.41 14.83
CA HIS A 32 -3.09 -26.73 15.27
C HIS A 32 -2.02 -27.78 15.00
N LYS A 33 -1.94 -28.76 15.90
CA LYS A 33 -1.07 -29.91 15.74
C LYS A 33 -1.55 -30.74 14.54
N THR A 34 -0.61 -31.14 13.70
CA THR A 34 -0.84 -32.09 12.61
C THR A 34 -0.18 -33.43 12.95
N ASP A 35 -0.44 -34.47 12.16
CA ASP A 35 0.17 -35.79 12.39
C ASP A 35 1.71 -35.75 12.42
N ASN A 36 2.31 -34.81 11.69
CA ASN A 36 3.76 -34.72 11.49
C ASN A 36 4.41 -33.43 12.06
N GLY A 37 3.63 -32.56 12.71
CA GLY A 37 4.13 -31.28 13.22
C GLY A 37 3.02 -30.30 13.59
N VAL A 38 3.03 -29.13 12.95
CA VAL A 38 2.09 -28.03 13.26
C VAL A 38 1.76 -27.22 12.03
N HIS A 39 0.50 -26.82 11.91
CA HIS A 39 0.08 -25.81 10.96
C HIS A 39 -0.06 -24.48 11.70
N LEU A 40 0.54 -23.40 11.19
CA LEU A 40 0.48 -22.06 11.78
C LEU A 40 0.01 -21.03 10.75
N GLU A 41 -0.89 -20.15 11.17
CA GLU A 41 -1.35 -19.02 10.37
C GLU A 41 -1.21 -17.71 11.14
N HIS A 42 -0.81 -16.67 10.41
CA HIS A 42 -0.98 -15.29 10.82
C HIS A 42 -1.83 -14.55 9.78
N TYR A 43 -2.90 -13.90 10.23
CA TYR A 43 -3.81 -13.18 9.34
C TYR A 43 -4.41 -11.95 10.02
N ILE A 44 -4.85 -11.01 9.20
CA ILE A 44 -5.61 -9.84 9.62
C ILE A 44 -7.08 -10.11 9.32
N ARG A 45 -7.92 -10.00 10.35
CA ARG A 45 -9.36 -10.14 10.28
C ARG A 45 -10.01 -8.77 10.28
N THR A 46 -10.88 -8.53 9.31
CA THR A 46 -11.77 -7.36 9.24
C THR A 46 -13.22 -7.82 9.12
N GLU A 47 -14.14 -6.94 9.49
CA GLU A 47 -15.57 -7.09 9.21
C GLU A 47 -15.94 -6.05 8.17
N GLU A 48 -16.35 -6.51 7.00
CA GLU A 48 -16.71 -5.65 5.87
C GLU A 48 -18.18 -5.81 5.55
N TRP A 49 -18.85 -4.69 5.25
CA TRP A 49 -20.25 -4.71 4.86
C TRP A 49 -20.41 -5.30 3.45
N ASP A 50 -21.15 -6.41 3.33
CA ASP A 50 -21.51 -7.01 2.05
C ASP A 50 -22.86 -6.44 1.58
N ASP A 51 -22.82 -5.55 0.57
CA ASP A 51 -24.02 -4.92 0.01
C ASP A 51 -25.03 -5.90 -0.58
N LYS A 52 -24.61 -7.12 -0.97
CA LYS A 52 -25.52 -8.14 -1.52
C LYS A 52 -26.21 -8.91 -0.42
N LYS A 53 -25.51 -9.21 0.66
CA LYS A 53 -26.03 -9.96 1.81
C LYS A 53 -26.67 -9.07 2.87
N LEU A 54 -26.40 -7.76 2.83
CA LEU A 54 -26.82 -6.77 3.82
C LEU A 54 -26.38 -7.15 5.24
N GLU A 55 -25.17 -7.71 5.36
CA GLU A 55 -24.57 -8.12 6.63
C GLU A 55 -23.06 -7.85 6.61
N ASN A 56 -22.45 -7.76 7.80
CA ASN A 56 -21.00 -7.75 7.90
C ASN A 56 -20.48 -9.16 7.68
N VAL A 57 -19.58 -9.32 6.70
CA VAL A 57 -18.90 -10.57 6.40
C VAL A 57 -17.47 -10.47 6.93
N GLU A 58 -16.99 -11.55 7.53
CA GLU A 58 -15.60 -11.65 7.96
C GLU A 58 -14.69 -11.78 6.74
N CYS A 59 -13.74 -10.86 6.61
CA CYS A 59 -12.67 -10.91 5.62
C CYS A 59 -11.36 -11.30 6.34
N ARG A 60 -10.68 -12.32 5.81
CA ARG A 60 -9.38 -12.79 6.30
C ARG A 60 -8.29 -12.49 5.26
N SER A 61 -7.36 -11.60 5.61
CA SER A 61 -6.15 -11.31 4.85
C SER A 61 -5.00 -12.13 5.42
N ILE A 62 -4.70 -13.26 4.80
CA ILE A 62 -3.61 -14.15 5.25
C ILE A 62 -2.28 -13.46 5.00
N VAL A 63 -1.53 -13.21 6.07
CA VAL A 63 -0.17 -12.67 6.01
C VAL A 63 0.82 -13.81 5.75
N ARG A 64 0.66 -14.93 6.45
CA ARG A 64 1.49 -16.12 6.27
C ARG A 64 0.79 -17.37 6.79
N ALA A 65 0.93 -18.48 6.06
CA ALA A 65 0.55 -19.81 6.51
C ALA A 65 1.73 -20.75 6.29
N ILE A 66 2.06 -21.58 7.28
CA ILE A 66 3.18 -22.53 7.22
C ILE A 66 2.79 -23.89 7.81
N ASP A 67 3.18 -24.93 7.10
CA ASP A 67 3.19 -26.31 7.60
C ASP A 67 4.59 -26.63 8.12
N GLY A 68 4.73 -26.64 9.44
CA GLY A 68 5.97 -26.92 10.14
C GLY A 68 6.12 -28.39 10.53
N ASP A 69 7.37 -28.82 10.64
CA ASP A 69 7.72 -30.14 11.17
C ASP A 69 7.55 -30.22 12.70
N ILE A 70 7.83 -31.40 13.24
CA ILE A 70 7.78 -31.63 14.69
C ILE A 70 8.77 -30.74 15.48
N LYS A 71 9.87 -30.28 14.85
CA LYS A 71 10.82 -29.38 15.52
C LYS A 71 10.21 -28.00 15.69
N LEU A 72 9.49 -27.49 14.69
CA LEU A 72 8.75 -26.23 14.83
C LEU A 72 7.67 -26.34 15.91
N PHE A 73 6.94 -27.47 15.95
CA PHE A 73 5.96 -27.73 17.00
C PHE A 73 6.58 -27.67 18.40
N HIS A 74 7.71 -28.34 18.63
CA HIS A 74 8.40 -28.28 19.92
C HIS A 74 8.88 -26.87 20.27
N ARG A 75 9.42 -26.10 19.32
CA ARG A 75 9.82 -24.71 19.56
C ARG A 75 8.65 -23.82 19.99
N LEU A 76 7.45 -24.09 19.46
CA LEU A 76 6.24 -23.37 19.85
C LEU A 76 5.75 -23.79 21.26
N CYS A 77 5.83 -25.07 21.60
CA CYS A 77 5.54 -25.54 22.96
C CYS A 77 6.51 -24.91 23.97
N ASP A 78 7.81 -24.92 23.66
CA ASP A 78 8.85 -24.26 24.46
C ASP A 78 8.56 -22.76 24.62
N LEU A 79 8.06 -22.08 23.58
CA LEU A 79 7.67 -20.67 23.67
C LEU A 79 6.53 -20.47 24.67
N PHE A 80 5.49 -21.33 24.65
CA PHE A 80 4.38 -21.26 25.60
C PHE A 80 4.84 -21.48 27.04
N ASP A 81 5.70 -22.47 27.27
CA ASP A 81 6.28 -22.75 28.59
C ASP A 81 7.13 -21.58 29.09
N ASN A 82 7.99 -21.05 28.23
CA ASN A 82 8.87 -19.91 28.55
C ASN A 82 8.11 -18.60 28.79
N CYS A 83 6.88 -18.47 28.28
CA CYS A 83 5.98 -17.36 28.58
C CYS A 83 5.09 -17.64 29.80
N GLY A 84 5.02 -18.90 30.25
CA GLY A 84 4.19 -19.31 31.37
C GLY A 84 2.71 -19.29 31.05
N VAL A 85 2.34 -19.62 29.80
CA VAL A 85 0.96 -19.62 29.29
C VAL A 85 0.04 -20.49 30.15
N GLY A 86 0.56 -21.54 30.79
CA GLY A 86 -0.22 -22.42 31.69
C GLY A 86 -0.78 -21.70 32.92
N ARG A 87 -0.23 -20.53 33.27
CA ARG A 87 -0.72 -19.69 34.37
C ARG A 87 -1.67 -18.59 33.91
N TRP A 88 -1.99 -18.52 32.62
CA TRP A 88 -2.91 -17.53 32.08
C TRP A 88 -4.38 -17.96 32.18
N ALA A 89 -4.64 -19.21 32.59
CA ALA A 89 -5.99 -19.73 32.75
C ALA A 89 -6.88 -18.77 33.56
N ASP A 90 -8.01 -18.39 32.97
CA ASP A 90 -9.00 -17.46 33.54
C ASP A 90 -8.43 -16.07 33.87
N PHE A 91 -7.35 -15.63 33.20
CA PHE A 91 -6.87 -14.26 33.33
C PHE A 91 -7.86 -13.30 32.66
N HIS A 92 -8.30 -12.29 33.41
CA HIS A 92 -9.19 -11.20 32.95
C HIS A 92 -8.61 -9.85 33.37
N GLY A 93 -7.81 -9.23 32.51
CA GLY A 93 -7.17 -7.93 32.76
C GLY A 93 -7.99 -6.77 32.19
N ARG A 94 -8.14 -5.67 32.94
CA ARG A 94 -8.80 -4.47 32.43
C ARG A 94 -8.28 -3.18 33.04
N ASN A 95 -7.58 -2.38 32.23
CA ASN A 95 -7.19 -1.02 32.59
C ASN A 95 -8.10 0.03 31.93
N LEU A 96 -8.99 0.63 32.73
CA LEU A 96 -9.96 1.65 32.29
C LEU A 96 -9.33 3.02 31.98
N TYR A 97 -8.07 3.25 32.35
CA TYR A 97 -7.40 4.55 32.19
C TYR A 97 -6.54 4.64 30.94
N ALA A 98 -6.31 3.52 30.26
CA ALA A 98 -5.66 3.46 28.97
C ALA A 98 -6.70 3.57 27.85
N LEU A 99 -6.45 4.45 26.87
CA LEU A 99 -7.38 4.81 25.79
C LEU A 99 -6.89 4.38 24.41
N ASP A 100 -5.88 3.52 24.33
CA ASP A 100 -5.29 3.00 23.10
C ASP A 100 -6.03 1.77 22.55
N GLY A 101 -7.09 1.32 23.23
CA GLY A 101 -8.01 0.27 22.76
C GLY A 101 -7.35 -1.08 22.51
N ALA A 102 -6.17 -1.32 23.09
CA ALA A 102 -5.41 -2.53 22.88
C ALA A 102 -6.03 -3.68 23.68
N GLY A 103 -6.31 -4.78 23.00
CA GLY A 103 -6.85 -5.97 23.64
C GLY A 103 -6.22 -7.25 23.13
N MET A 104 -6.43 -8.30 23.91
CA MET A 104 -6.07 -9.66 23.54
C MET A 104 -7.14 -10.64 24.00
N ASN A 105 -7.37 -11.67 23.18
CA ASN A 105 -8.03 -12.90 23.58
C ASN A 105 -7.14 -14.07 23.17
N PHE A 106 -6.88 -14.98 24.09
CA PHE A 106 -6.05 -16.15 23.87
C PHE A 106 -6.80 -17.40 24.30
N ASP A 107 -6.90 -18.37 23.41
CA ASP A 107 -7.49 -19.68 23.64
C ASP A 107 -6.48 -20.78 23.28
N VAL A 108 -6.30 -21.78 24.13
CA VAL A 108 -5.50 -22.98 23.84
C VAL A 108 -6.21 -24.23 24.31
N VAL A 109 -6.17 -25.27 23.49
CA VAL A 109 -6.65 -26.62 23.80
C VAL A 109 -5.43 -27.52 23.92
N LEU A 110 -5.19 -28.07 25.11
CA LEU A 110 -4.10 -29.00 25.39
C LEU A 110 -4.37 -30.40 24.80
N GLU A 111 -3.35 -31.24 24.73
CA GLU A 111 -3.50 -32.61 24.20
C GLU A 111 -4.47 -33.49 25.02
N ASP A 112 -4.56 -33.26 26.32
CA ASP A 112 -5.51 -33.95 27.21
C ASP A 112 -6.95 -33.41 27.09
N GLY A 113 -7.17 -32.40 26.24
CA GLY A 113 -8.46 -31.75 26.01
C GLY A 113 -8.75 -30.58 26.96
N THR A 114 -7.86 -30.28 27.92
CA THR A 114 -7.99 -29.11 28.78
C THR A 114 -8.01 -27.84 27.95
N LYS A 115 -8.90 -26.91 28.27
CA LYS A 115 -8.99 -25.59 27.63
C LYS A 115 -8.52 -24.52 28.58
N LEU A 116 -7.64 -23.65 28.11
CA LEU A 116 -7.22 -22.46 28.84
C LEU A 116 -7.57 -21.24 27.99
N ASN A 117 -8.16 -20.23 28.63
CA ASN A 117 -8.47 -18.96 28.00
C ASN A 117 -7.93 -17.80 28.85
N ALA A 118 -7.60 -16.70 28.18
CA ALA A 118 -7.18 -15.45 28.81
C ALA A 118 -7.63 -14.27 27.97
N GLU A 119 -8.12 -13.23 28.61
CA GLU A 119 -8.47 -11.97 27.96
C GLU A 119 -7.87 -10.77 28.70
N GLY A 120 -7.52 -9.74 27.94
CA GLY A 120 -6.94 -8.52 28.48
C GLY A 120 -7.36 -7.31 27.67
N ASN A 121 -7.72 -6.23 28.36
CA ASN A 121 -7.99 -4.93 27.76
C ASN A 121 -7.10 -3.89 28.44
N ASN A 122 -6.04 -3.47 27.75
CA ASN A 122 -4.97 -2.59 28.24
C ASN A 122 -4.26 -3.07 29.53
N GLU A 123 -4.52 -4.32 29.94
CA GLU A 123 -3.87 -5.03 31.03
C GLU A 123 -3.77 -6.49 30.59
N PHE A 124 -2.54 -6.97 30.50
CA PHE A 124 -2.22 -8.23 29.82
C PHE A 124 -1.53 -9.20 30.78
N PRO A 125 -1.64 -10.52 30.54
CA PRO A 125 -0.98 -11.48 31.39
C PRO A 125 0.55 -11.34 31.31
N PRO A 126 1.29 -11.74 32.37
CA PRO A 126 2.76 -11.67 32.36
C PRO A 126 3.36 -12.38 31.14
N ASN A 127 4.38 -11.75 30.54
CA ASN A 127 5.05 -12.19 29.31
C ASN A 127 4.21 -12.17 28.03
N TYR A 128 3.03 -11.55 28.01
CA TYR A 128 2.21 -11.42 26.80
C TYR A 128 3.00 -10.86 25.60
N SER A 129 3.72 -9.75 25.77
CA SER A 129 4.53 -9.17 24.67
C SER A 129 5.63 -10.10 24.19
N LYS A 130 6.18 -10.95 25.07
CA LYS A 130 7.19 -11.95 24.71
C LYS A 130 6.58 -13.08 23.89
N LEU A 131 5.37 -13.52 24.22
CA LEU A 131 4.62 -14.50 23.41
C LEU A 131 4.35 -13.95 22.01
N VAL A 132 3.83 -12.73 21.91
CA VAL A 132 3.53 -12.07 20.62
C VAL A 132 4.79 -11.96 19.77
N GLN A 133 5.91 -11.51 20.35
CA GLN A 133 7.17 -11.43 19.61
C GLN A 133 7.66 -12.81 19.17
N GLY A 134 7.58 -13.82 20.04
CA GLY A 134 7.97 -15.19 19.67
C GLY A 134 7.10 -15.79 18.57
N LEU A 135 5.79 -15.53 18.57
CA LEU A 135 4.88 -15.95 17.50
C LEU A 135 5.22 -15.26 16.17
N ARG A 136 5.51 -13.96 16.19
CA ARG A 136 6.02 -13.23 15.01
C ARG A 136 7.31 -13.85 14.49
N ASP A 137 8.28 -14.07 15.37
CA ASP A 137 9.58 -14.64 14.99
C ASP A 137 9.45 -16.06 14.40
N LEU A 138 8.47 -16.86 14.86
CA LEU A 138 8.22 -18.22 14.35
C LEU A 138 7.42 -18.24 13.06
N ILE A 139 6.45 -17.33 12.89
CA ILE A 139 5.48 -17.39 11.80
C ILE A 139 5.84 -16.41 10.70
N THR A 140 6.12 -15.15 11.02
CA THR A 140 6.31 -14.07 10.04
C THR A 140 7.77 -13.79 9.72
N THR A 141 8.73 -14.47 10.34
CA THR A 141 10.15 -14.30 10.04
C THR A 141 10.76 -15.59 9.50
N GLU A 142 11.61 -15.49 8.49
CA GLU A 142 12.34 -16.62 7.93
C GLU A 142 13.79 -16.24 7.65
N LYS A 143 14.74 -16.98 8.21
CA LYS A 143 16.14 -16.85 7.78
C LYS A 143 16.30 -17.52 6.42
N ILE A 144 16.75 -16.75 5.42
CA ILE A 144 16.94 -17.27 4.07
C ILE A 144 17.94 -18.43 4.11
N SER A 145 17.47 -19.61 3.74
CA SER A 145 18.25 -20.86 3.77
C SER A 145 18.51 -21.46 2.38
N SER A 146 17.89 -20.87 1.35
CA SER A 146 17.98 -21.27 -0.05
C SER A 146 17.93 -20.02 -0.93
N THR A 147 18.48 -20.10 -2.13
CA THR A 147 18.31 -19.06 -3.15
C THR A 147 16.87 -19.04 -3.68
N LYS A 148 16.17 -20.16 -3.59
CA LYS A 148 14.75 -20.24 -3.97
C LYS A 148 13.88 -19.70 -2.84
N PHE A 149 13.15 -18.62 -3.10
CA PHE A 149 12.26 -17.98 -2.12
C PHE A 149 10.85 -17.79 -2.69
N THR A 150 9.84 -17.87 -1.83
CA THR A 150 8.44 -17.68 -2.21
C THR A 150 7.64 -17.03 -1.10
N ASP A 151 6.63 -16.24 -1.48
CA ASP A 151 5.60 -15.74 -0.57
C ASP A 151 4.28 -16.53 -0.63
N GLY A 152 4.25 -17.62 -1.42
CA GLY A 152 3.06 -18.42 -1.69
C GLY A 152 2.28 -18.00 -2.94
N THR A 153 2.51 -16.80 -3.49
CA THR A 153 1.90 -16.32 -4.74
C THR A 153 2.90 -16.19 -5.88
N TYR A 154 4.15 -15.82 -5.55
CA TYR A 154 5.27 -15.83 -6.48
C TYR A 154 6.45 -16.61 -5.93
N GLU A 155 7.39 -16.91 -6.83
CA GLU A 155 8.70 -17.45 -6.54
C GLU A 155 9.77 -16.57 -7.21
N ILE A 156 10.88 -16.37 -6.49
CA ILE A 156 12.06 -15.62 -6.96
C ILE A 156 13.34 -16.38 -6.65
N THR A 157 14.40 -16.02 -7.36
CA THR A 157 15.78 -16.44 -7.10
C THR A 157 16.54 -15.33 -6.40
N LEU A 158 16.84 -15.52 -5.12
CA LEU A 158 17.71 -14.67 -4.32
C LEU A 158 19.19 -14.96 -4.60
N PRO A 159 20.08 -13.96 -4.48
CA PRO A 159 21.52 -14.17 -4.61
C PRO A 159 22.07 -15.12 -3.53
N GLU A 160 23.07 -15.94 -3.89
CA GLU A 160 23.71 -16.87 -2.94
C GLU A 160 24.27 -16.16 -1.69
N LYS A 161 24.78 -14.93 -1.85
CA LYS A 161 25.28 -14.11 -0.72
C LYS A 161 24.22 -13.76 0.32
N TRP A 162 22.93 -13.85 -0.01
CA TRP A 162 21.84 -13.56 0.92
C TRP A 162 21.54 -14.75 1.82
N VAL A 163 21.88 -15.98 1.38
CA VAL A 163 21.64 -17.21 2.12
C VAL A 163 22.45 -17.22 3.40
N GLY A 164 21.77 -17.44 4.54
CA GLY A 164 22.38 -17.41 5.86
C GLY A 164 22.65 -16.01 6.42
N VAL A 165 22.49 -14.95 5.63
CA VAL A 165 22.74 -13.55 6.04
C VAL A 165 21.43 -12.77 6.19
N VAL A 166 20.53 -12.89 5.22
CA VAL A 166 19.27 -12.13 5.16
C VAL A 166 18.13 -12.89 5.84
N LYS A 167 17.19 -12.14 6.42
CA LYS A 167 15.89 -12.63 6.87
C LYS A 167 14.79 -12.03 5.99
N ALA A 168 13.78 -12.82 5.67
CA ALA A 168 12.52 -12.33 5.15
C ALA A 168 11.54 -12.11 6.31
N ASN A 169 10.82 -10.99 6.29
CA ASN A 169 9.74 -10.69 7.22
C ASN A 169 8.45 -10.40 6.46
N PHE A 170 7.41 -11.16 6.79
CA PHE A 170 6.12 -11.19 6.10
C PHE A 170 5.15 -10.23 6.78
N SER A 171 4.53 -9.37 5.99
CA SER A 171 3.53 -8.41 6.44
C SER A 171 2.37 -8.37 5.46
N GLU A 172 1.27 -7.69 5.84
CA GLU A 172 0.12 -7.55 4.96
C GLU A 172 0.53 -6.92 3.62
N GLY A 173 0.46 -7.72 2.56
CA GLY A 173 0.74 -7.29 1.21
C GLY A 173 2.19 -6.93 0.91
N LEU A 174 3.17 -7.38 1.73
CA LEU A 174 4.60 -7.22 1.40
C LEU A 174 5.50 -8.23 2.12
N VAL A 175 6.70 -8.42 1.57
CA VAL A 175 7.83 -9.09 2.22
C VAL A 175 8.99 -8.10 2.31
N SER A 176 9.51 -7.88 3.51
CA SER A 176 10.75 -7.13 3.72
C SER A 176 11.94 -8.07 3.86
N PHE A 177 13.11 -7.61 3.41
CA PHE A 177 14.38 -8.30 3.54
C PHE A 177 15.29 -7.50 4.46
N ASP A 178 15.74 -8.18 5.50
CA ASP A 178 16.35 -7.61 6.69
C ASP A 178 17.71 -8.25 6.96
N ILE A 179 18.64 -7.45 7.49
CA ILE A 179 19.92 -7.94 8.04
C ILE A 179 20.02 -7.60 9.53
N ASP A 180 20.70 -8.45 10.28
CA ASP A 180 20.95 -8.21 11.70
C ASP A 180 21.99 -7.09 11.90
N LYS A 181 21.69 -6.15 12.79
CA LYS A 181 22.66 -5.15 13.23
C LYS A 181 23.51 -5.69 14.37
N THR A 182 24.79 -5.33 14.40
CA THR A 182 25.73 -5.69 15.47
C THR A 182 25.40 -5.01 16.80
N ASP A 183 24.67 -3.88 16.76
CA ASP A 183 24.17 -3.17 17.94
C ASP A 183 22.79 -3.65 18.42
N GLY A 184 22.26 -4.73 17.83
CA GLY A 184 20.94 -5.27 18.10
C GLY A 184 19.84 -4.65 17.23
N GLY A 185 18.83 -5.46 16.91
CA GLY A 185 17.76 -5.10 15.98
C GLY A 185 18.12 -5.36 14.51
N GLU A 186 17.21 -4.98 13.63
CA GLU A 186 17.26 -5.35 12.22
C GLU A 186 17.32 -4.10 11.32
N LEU A 187 17.86 -4.25 10.12
CA LEU A 187 17.89 -3.22 9.09
C LEU A 187 17.22 -3.74 7.82
N THR A 188 16.04 -3.22 7.53
CA THR A 188 15.34 -3.47 6.27
C THR A 188 15.99 -2.68 5.14
N PHE A 189 16.45 -3.38 4.10
CA PHE A 189 17.12 -2.74 2.95
C PHE A 189 16.36 -2.92 1.64
N PHE A 190 15.56 -3.97 1.49
CA PHE A 190 14.80 -4.28 0.28
C PHE A 190 13.40 -4.77 0.62
N ILE A 191 12.41 -4.39 -0.18
CA ILE A 191 11.00 -4.78 0.02
C ILE A 191 10.37 -5.15 -1.32
N ILE A 192 9.60 -6.24 -1.32
CA ILE A 192 8.69 -6.60 -2.41
C ILE A 192 7.26 -6.43 -1.90
N ASP A 193 6.55 -5.43 -2.41
CA ASP A 193 5.13 -5.25 -2.18
C ASP A 193 4.34 -6.17 -3.14
N ASN A 194 3.28 -6.79 -2.61
CA ASN A 194 2.36 -7.69 -3.29
C ASN A 194 0.92 -7.29 -2.96
N ASN A 195 0.39 -6.31 -3.71
CA ASN A 195 -0.78 -5.54 -3.30
C ASN A 195 -1.97 -5.70 -4.26
N GLU A 196 -3.20 -5.76 -3.76
CA GLU A 196 -4.42 -5.84 -4.57
C GLU A 196 -4.88 -4.48 -5.12
N TYR A 197 -4.41 -3.36 -4.55
CA TYR A 197 -4.90 -2.01 -4.84
C TYR A 197 -4.11 -1.24 -5.90
N GLY A 198 -3.02 -1.82 -6.41
CA GLY A 198 -2.13 -1.16 -7.38
C GLY A 198 -0.67 -1.20 -6.94
N TYR A 199 0.21 -0.70 -7.82
CA TYR A 199 1.62 -0.53 -7.48
C TYR A 199 1.81 0.49 -6.34
N SER A 200 2.87 0.30 -5.56
CA SER A 200 3.21 1.16 -4.43
C SER A 200 3.51 2.59 -4.88
N SER A 201 3.49 3.55 -3.95
CA SER A 201 3.70 4.99 -4.22
C SER A 201 5.01 5.29 -4.95
N ASP A 202 4.97 6.19 -5.94
CA ASP A 202 6.13 6.74 -6.66
C ASP A 202 7.11 7.49 -5.76
N SER A 203 6.71 7.83 -4.53
CA SER A 203 7.57 8.45 -3.53
C SER A 203 8.56 7.47 -2.89
N TYR A 204 8.37 6.16 -3.05
CA TYR A 204 9.29 5.16 -2.51
C TYR A 204 10.59 5.12 -3.30
N LYS A 205 11.70 5.04 -2.58
CA LYS A 205 13.05 5.06 -3.16
C LYS A 205 13.32 3.78 -3.96
N GLY A 206 13.94 3.95 -5.13
CA GLY A 206 14.39 2.83 -5.97
C GLY A 206 13.27 1.89 -6.42
N ARG A 207 12.03 2.39 -6.39
CA ARG A 207 10.82 1.67 -6.76
C ARG A 207 10.83 1.24 -8.22
N ILE A 208 10.48 -0.02 -8.47
CA ILE A 208 10.31 -0.64 -9.78
C ILE A 208 8.97 -1.38 -9.79
N GLU A 209 8.10 -1.05 -10.74
CA GLU A 209 6.90 -1.83 -11.06
C GLU A 209 7.36 -3.11 -11.76
N ALA A 210 7.36 -4.24 -11.05
CA ALA A 210 7.85 -5.49 -11.60
C ALA A 210 6.83 -6.14 -12.54
N GLY A 211 5.56 -6.06 -12.20
CA GLY A 211 4.47 -6.67 -12.96
C GLY A 211 3.29 -7.06 -12.10
N ARG A 212 2.45 -7.95 -12.63
CA ARG A 212 1.22 -8.40 -11.99
C ARG A 212 1.17 -9.91 -11.87
N LEU A 213 0.65 -10.39 -10.75
CA LEU A 213 0.20 -11.77 -10.59
C LEU A 213 -1.31 -11.81 -10.80
N ILE A 214 -1.78 -12.71 -11.67
CA ILE A 214 -3.20 -12.86 -11.96
C ILE A 214 -3.63 -14.29 -11.65
N SER A 215 -4.69 -14.45 -10.85
CA SER A 215 -5.32 -15.75 -10.58
C SER A 215 -6.82 -15.58 -10.42
N ASN A 216 -7.62 -16.32 -11.20
CA ASN A 216 -9.09 -16.32 -11.12
C ASN A 216 -9.72 -14.91 -11.10
N GLY A 217 -9.19 -14.00 -11.92
CA GLY A 217 -9.64 -12.60 -12.00
C GLY A 217 -9.16 -11.70 -10.85
N LYS A 218 -8.48 -12.23 -9.84
CA LYS A 218 -7.78 -11.44 -8.83
C LYS A 218 -6.43 -11.00 -9.38
N VAL A 219 -6.12 -9.73 -9.22
CA VAL A 219 -4.86 -9.12 -9.68
C VAL A 219 -4.10 -8.65 -8.46
N ARG A 220 -2.80 -8.97 -8.41
CA ARG A 220 -1.86 -8.44 -7.43
C ARG A 220 -0.72 -7.74 -8.15
N PHE A 221 -0.37 -6.55 -7.68
CA PHE A 221 0.64 -5.68 -8.24
C PHE A 221 1.94 -5.87 -7.47
N ILE A 222 3.01 -6.22 -8.18
CA ILE A 222 4.33 -6.47 -7.59
C ILE A 222 5.19 -5.23 -7.77
N THR A 223 5.62 -4.65 -6.66
CA THR A 223 6.56 -3.52 -6.64
C THR A 223 7.81 -3.91 -5.85
N ALA A 224 8.97 -3.83 -6.47
CA ALA A 224 10.25 -3.95 -5.78
C ALA A 224 10.75 -2.56 -5.41
N ARG A 225 11.22 -2.35 -4.19
CA ARG A 225 11.71 -1.03 -3.74
C ARG A 225 12.82 -1.12 -2.72
N ASP A 226 13.63 -0.08 -2.68
CA ASP A 226 14.67 0.08 -1.68
C ASP A 226 14.07 0.59 -0.36
N ASN A 227 14.77 0.34 0.73
CA ASN A 227 14.54 1.01 2.00
C ASN A 227 15.82 1.69 2.49
N TYR A 228 16.45 1.19 3.56
CA TYR A 228 17.72 1.76 4.04
C TYR A 228 18.92 1.24 3.25
N SER A 229 19.90 2.12 3.00
CA SER A 229 21.17 1.72 2.40
C SER A 229 22.06 1.05 3.46
N ILE A 230 22.47 -0.20 3.22
CA ILE A 230 23.36 -0.93 4.13
C ILE A 230 24.68 -0.19 4.34
N ALA A 231 25.21 0.47 3.30
CA ALA A 231 26.46 1.22 3.39
C ALA A 231 26.44 2.36 4.43
N LEU A 232 25.27 2.97 4.69
CA LEU A 232 25.14 3.99 5.73
C LEU A 232 25.27 3.43 7.16
N TYR A 233 25.21 2.10 7.29
CA TYR A 233 25.28 1.38 8.56
C TYR A 233 26.53 0.50 8.67
N ALA A 234 27.59 0.76 7.89
CA ALA A 234 28.79 -0.08 7.84
C ALA A 234 29.43 -0.39 9.21
N GLY A 235 29.37 0.54 10.17
CA GLY A 235 29.86 0.31 11.55
C GLY A 235 28.92 -0.50 12.45
N LYS A 236 27.73 -0.87 11.96
CA LYS A 236 26.62 -1.49 12.71
C LYS A 236 26.10 -2.77 12.08
N VAL A 237 26.76 -3.31 11.07
CA VAL A 237 26.37 -4.55 10.39
C VAL A 237 27.61 -5.45 10.22
N SER A 238 27.41 -6.74 9.91
CA SER A 238 28.51 -7.66 9.65
C SER A 238 29.22 -7.36 8.33
N GLY A 239 30.45 -7.86 8.17
CA GLY A 239 31.17 -7.77 6.89
C GLY A 239 30.44 -8.50 5.74
N GLU A 240 29.80 -9.63 6.05
CA GLU A 240 28.96 -10.37 5.10
C GLU A 240 27.77 -9.55 4.63
N ALA A 241 27.11 -8.84 5.56
CA ALA A 241 26.01 -7.95 5.23
C ALA A 241 26.46 -6.74 4.39
N LEU A 242 27.66 -6.20 4.64
CA LEU A 242 28.23 -5.15 3.78
C LEU A 242 28.52 -5.65 2.36
N ALA A 243 28.98 -6.88 2.21
CA ALA A 243 29.26 -7.50 0.92
C ALA A 243 28.01 -7.73 0.05
N ILE A 244 26.80 -7.70 0.65
CA ILE A 244 25.53 -7.67 -0.09
C ILE A 244 25.39 -6.33 -0.84
N TRP A 245 25.79 -5.22 -0.21
CA TRP A 245 25.60 -3.89 -0.79
C TRP A 245 26.44 -3.64 -2.05
N GLU A 246 27.59 -4.30 -2.17
CA GLU A 246 28.51 -4.15 -3.31
C GLU A 246 27.87 -4.47 -4.67
N ASN A 247 26.93 -5.42 -4.70
CA ASN A 247 26.23 -5.85 -5.92
C ASN A 247 24.73 -5.56 -5.89
N TYR A 248 24.24 -4.81 -4.90
CA TYR A 248 22.82 -4.68 -4.59
C TYR A 248 21.95 -4.31 -5.80
N GLU A 249 22.35 -3.33 -6.60
CA GLU A 249 21.54 -2.90 -7.76
C GLU A 249 21.42 -4.00 -8.82
N LYS A 250 22.49 -4.77 -9.05
CA LYS A 250 22.48 -5.90 -9.98
C LYS A 250 21.63 -7.05 -9.43
N ASP A 251 21.79 -7.34 -8.14
CA ASP A 251 21.05 -8.38 -7.44
C ASP A 251 19.54 -8.08 -7.43
N LYS A 252 19.15 -6.83 -7.19
CA LYS A 252 17.76 -6.36 -7.25
C LYS A 252 17.14 -6.62 -8.62
N LEU A 253 17.84 -6.25 -9.70
CA LEU A 253 17.35 -6.50 -11.06
C LEU A 253 17.22 -7.99 -11.36
N ALA A 254 18.20 -8.80 -10.97
CA ALA A 254 18.15 -10.25 -11.16
C ALA A 254 16.99 -10.90 -10.39
N ILE A 255 16.71 -10.44 -9.16
CA ILE A 255 15.55 -10.88 -8.38
C ILE A 255 14.26 -10.57 -9.15
N ILE A 256 14.10 -9.34 -9.65
CA ILE A 256 12.89 -8.92 -10.39
C ILE A 256 12.72 -9.73 -11.68
N GLU A 257 13.80 -9.95 -12.43
CA GLU A 257 13.79 -10.76 -13.65
C GLU A 257 13.44 -12.23 -13.39
N SER A 258 13.69 -12.72 -12.18
CA SER A 258 13.40 -14.10 -11.78
C SER A 258 11.96 -14.35 -11.29
N ILE A 259 11.15 -13.30 -11.16
CA ILE A 259 9.78 -13.43 -10.63
C ILE A 259 8.96 -14.35 -11.54
N CYS A 260 8.38 -15.38 -10.94
CA CYS A 260 7.40 -16.24 -11.57
C CYS A 260 6.19 -16.45 -10.65
N GLY A 261 5.01 -16.57 -11.25
CA GLY A 261 3.79 -16.87 -10.50
C GLY A 261 3.73 -18.36 -10.15
N ILE A 262 3.21 -18.67 -8.96
CA ILE A 262 3.01 -20.05 -8.49
C ILE A 262 1.61 -20.22 -7.90
N ASN A 263 1.23 -21.45 -7.52
CA ASN A 263 -0.05 -21.75 -6.87
C ASN A 263 -1.29 -21.19 -7.61
N GLY A 264 -1.25 -21.23 -8.94
CA GLY A 264 -2.34 -20.76 -9.80
C GLY A 264 -2.30 -19.26 -10.12
N TYR A 265 -1.25 -18.55 -9.68
CA TYR A 265 -0.94 -17.21 -10.18
C TYR A 265 -0.04 -17.29 -11.42
N GLU A 266 -0.36 -16.48 -12.42
CA GLU A 266 0.50 -16.25 -13.58
C GLU A 266 1.10 -14.86 -13.50
N PHE A 267 2.40 -14.75 -13.77
CA PHE A 267 3.11 -13.48 -13.73
C PHE A 267 3.16 -12.81 -15.10
N TYR A 268 2.80 -11.53 -15.13
CA TYR A 268 2.81 -10.66 -16.29
C TYR A 268 3.75 -9.49 -16.00
N PRO A 269 4.96 -9.47 -16.57
CA PRO A 269 5.91 -8.38 -16.38
C PRO A 269 5.29 -7.03 -16.76
N GLU A 270 5.65 -5.96 -16.04
CA GLU A 270 5.22 -4.63 -16.41
C GLU A 270 5.90 -4.20 -17.72
N ASP A 271 5.09 -3.83 -18.72
CA ASP A 271 5.56 -3.39 -20.04
C ASP A 271 5.25 -1.92 -20.32
N GLY A 272 4.65 -1.24 -19.32
CA GLY A 272 4.25 0.15 -19.36
C GLY A 272 3.06 0.42 -20.28
N LYS A 273 2.42 -0.59 -20.89
CA LYS A 273 1.36 -0.38 -21.90
C LYS A 273 -0.04 -0.29 -21.32
N THR A 274 -0.22 -0.56 -20.03
CA THR A 274 -1.53 -0.53 -19.37
C THR A 274 -1.69 0.73 -18.52
N LEU A 275 -2.80 1.45 -18.69
CA LEU A 275 -3.18 2.51 -17.76
C LEU A 275 -4.01 1.93 -16.61
N TYR A 276 -3.39 1.81 -15.44
CA TYR A 276 -4.08 1.30 -14.25
C TYR A 276 -4.94 2.37 -13.56
N LEU A 277 -5.97 1.91 -12.84
CA LEU A 277 -6.93 2.77 -12.14
C LEU A 277 -6.26 3.79 -11.21
N ALA A 278 -5.27 3.37 -10.41
CA ALA A 278 -4.56 4.29 -9.51
C ALA A 278 -3.80 5.42 -10.25
N LYS A 279 -3.15 5.10 -11.39
CA LYS A 279 -2.49 6.11 -12.24
C LYS A 279 -3.52 7.00 -12.93
N ALA A 280 -4.63 6.44 -13.39
CA ALA A 280 -5.75 7.18 -13.97
C ALA A 280 -6.41 8.15 -12.97
N MET A 281 -6.59 7.75 -11.71
CA MET A 281 -7.08 8.62 -10.63
C MET A 281 -6.17 9.83 -10.43
N LYS A 282 -4.86 9.60 -10.29
CA LYS A 282 -3.88 10.70 -10.19
C LYS A 282 -3.91 11.62 -11.40
N LEU A 283 -4.02 11.07 -12.61
CA LEU A 283 -4.05 11.85 -13.85
C LEU A 283 -5.33 12.69 -13.95
N ALA A 284 -6.48 12.09 -13.66
CA ALA A 284 -7.78 12.77 -13.66
C ALA A 284 -7.86 13.87 -12.60
N ASP A 285 -7.33 13.67 -11.40
CA ASP A 285 -7.31 14.69 -10.35
C ASP A 285 -6.42 15.89 -10.74
N LYS A 286 -5.24 15.63 -11.32
CA LYS A 286 -4.38 16.70 -11.86
C LYS A 286 -5.08 17.47 -12.99
N ALA A 287 -5.74 16.76 -13.91
CA ALA A 287 -6.48 17.36 -15.01
C ALA A 287 -7.61 18.24 -14.50
N ARG A 288 -8.41 17.73 -13.56
CA ARG A 288 -9.47 18.48 -12.88
C ARG A 288 -8.92 19.72 -12.18
N SER A 289 -7.83 19.59 -11.43
CA SER A 289 -7.22 20.74 -10.74
C SER A 289 -6.78 21.83 -11.73
N LEU A 290 -6.07 21.48 -12.80
CA LEU A 290 -5.63 22.45 -13.82
C LEU A 290 -6.83 23.08 -14.55
N TRP A 291 -7.85 22.28 -14.86
CA TRP A 291 -9.07 22.74 -15.50
C TRP A 291 -9.82 23.76 -14.64
N LEU A 292 -10.01 23.45 -13.36
CA LEU A 292 -10.66 24.35 -12.40
C LEU A 292 -9.86 25.63 -12.18
N SER A 293 -8.53 25.53 -12.04
CA SER A 293 -7.65 26.69 -11.92
C SER A 293 -7.72 27.62 -13.13
N LEU A 294 -7.89 27.09 -14.35
CA LEU A 294 -7.98 27.91 -15.56
C LEU A 294 -9.36 28.54 -15.76
N ASN A 295 -10.43 27.76 -15.53
CA ASN A 295 -11.79 28.14 -15.94
C ASN A 295 -12.68 28.65 -14.80
N PHE A 296 -12.36 28.36 -13.53
CA PHE A 296 -13.24 28.63 -12.38
C PHE A 296 -12.52 29.30 -11.20
N ALA A 297 -11.40 29.98 -11.47
CA ALA A 297 -10.58 30.62 -10.44
C ALA A 297 -11.31 31.66 -9.58
N GLY A 298 -12.49 32.16 -10.01
CA GLY A 298 -13.30 33.09 -9.24
C GLY A 298 -14.07 32.47 -8.06
N ASP A 299 -14.35 31.16 -8.12
CA ASP A 299 -15.05 30.40 -7.07
C ASP A 299 -14.11 29.42 -6.34
N TYR A 300 -12.85 29.34 -6.75
CA TYR A 300 -11.86 28.47 -6.11
C TYR A 300 -11.33 29.11 -4.81
N PRO A 301 -11.33 28.40 -3.66
CA PRO A 301 -11.01 28.96 -2.35
C PRO A 301 -9.49 29.07 -2.16
N GLY A 302 -8.83 29.92 -2.93
CA GLY A 302 -7.40 30.21 -2.78
C GLY A 302 -7.08 31.35 -1.83
N GLY A 303 -8.09 32.09 -1.34
CA GLY A 303 -7.91 33.26 -0.46
C GLY A 303 -7.22 34.47 -1.11
N ALA A 304 -6.78 34.37 -2.37
CA ALA A 304 -6.15 35.46 -3.10
C ALA A 304 -7.18 36.54 -3.44
N LYS A 305 -6.86 37.79 -3.09
CA LYS A 305 -7.73 38.92 -3.43
C LYS A 305 -7.65 39.20 -4.93
N PRO A 306 -8.79 39.30 -5.63
CA PRO A 306 -8.77 39.62 -7.05
C PRO A 306 -8.14 40.97 -7.34
N VAL A 307 -7.37 41.05 -8.43
CA VAL A 307 -6.80 42.27 -8.99
C VAL A 307 -7.63 42.68 -10.20
N ARG A 308 -7.96 43.97 -10.29
CA ARG A 308 -8.74 44.50 -11.42
C ARG A 308 -7.80 44.98 -12.53
N LEU A 309 -7.85 44.32 -13.68
CA LEU A 309 -7.08 44.64 -14.87
C LEU A 309 -8.03 44.80 -16.06
N ASN A 310 -7.92 45.89 -16.82
CA ASN A 310 -8.77 46.15 -18.00
C ASN A 310 -10.28 45.95 -17.76
N ARG A 311 -10.77 46.41 -16.60
CA ARG A 311 -12.18 46.31 -16.13
C ARG A 311 -12.66 44.90 -15.75
N GLN A 312 -11.81 43.89 -15.79
CA GLN A 312 -12.07 42.51 -15.39
C GLN A 312 -11.27 42.15 -14.14
N ASN A 313 -11.80 41.23 -13.33
CA ASN A 313 -11.14 40.73 -12.13
C ASN A 313 -10.31 39.49 -12.47
N TYR A 314 -9.11 39.40 -11.90
CA TYR A 314 -8.20 38.28 -12.07
C TYR A 314 -7.65 37.84 -10.72
N VAL A 315 -7.26 36.57 -10.64
CA VAL A 315 -6.50 36.02 -9.51
C VAL A 315 -5.28 35.27 -10.03
N PRO A 316 -4.20 35.13 -9.23
CA PRO A 316 -3.10 34.25 -9.58
C PRO A 316 -3.60 32.83 -9.86
N MET A 317 -3.16 32.23 -10.96
CA MET A 317 -3.58 30.87 -11.35
C MET A 317 -3.05 29.82 -10.37
N PHE A 318 -1.84 30.05 -9.86
CA PHE A 318 -1.16 29.17 -8.93
C PHE A 318 -0.75 29.94 -7.67
N PRO A 319 -0.67 29.26 -6.51
CA PRO A 319 -0.09 29.86 -5.33
C PRO A 319 1.38 30.24 -5.54
N PRO A 320 1.88 31.33 -4.93
CA PRO A 320 3.24 31.84 -5.18
C PRO A 320 4.36 30.83 -4.92
N TYR A 321 4.17 29.90 -3.99
CA TYR A 321 5.15 28.88 -3.62
C TYR A 321 5.31 27.76 -4.67
N PHE A 322 4.49 27.75 -5.73
CA PHE A 322 4.70 26.84 -6.86
C PHE A 322 5.74 27.35 -7.87
N TYR A 323 6.13 28.64 -7.80
CA TYR A 323 7.09 29.27 -8.72
C TYR A 323 6.72 29.09 -10.21
N ILE A 324 5.42 29.15 -10.53
CA ILE A 324 4.89 29.09 -11.90
C ILE A 324 4.52 30.52 -12.30
N ASN A 325 5.48 31.22 -12.91
CA ASN A 325 5.39 32.67 -13.10
C ASN A 325 5.33 33.08 -14.58
N THR A 326 5.54 32.14 -15.51
CA THR A 326 5.57 32.41 -16.96
C THR A 326 4.58 31.52 -17.72
N MET A 327 4.18 31.96 -18.91
CA MET A 327 3.30 31.16 -19.77
C MET A 327 3.92 29.80 -20.13
N GLU A 328 5.25 29.74 -20.26
CA GLU A 328 5.97 28.51 -20.53
C GLU A 328 5.92 27.53 -19.35
N ASP A 329 5.93 28.03 -18.11
CA ASP A 329 5.77 27.18 -16.92
C ASP A 329 4.35 26.61 -16.83
N VAL A 330 3.34 27.41 -17.18
CA VAL A 330 1.94 26.96 -17.30
C VAL A 330 1.83 25.87 -18.36
N ARG A 331 2.43 26.11 -19.54
CA ARG A 331 2.46 25.15 -20.65
C ARG A 331 3.08 23.82 -20.21
N LYS A 332 4.22 23.84 -19.53
CA LYS A 332 4.87 22.62 -18.98
C LYS A 332 3.96 21.87 -18.00
N LYS A 333 3.21 22.58 -17.15
CA LYS A 333 2.25 21.95 -16.23
C LYS A 333 1.10 21.29 -16.97
N PHE A 334 0.58 21.91 -18.02
CA PHE A 334 -0.47 21.32 -18.85
C PHE A 334 0.03 20.11 -19.63
N LEU A 335 1.21 20.18 -20.25
CA LEU A 335 1.80 19.07 -21.01
C LEU A 335 2.12 17.82 -20.16
N ALA A 336 2.27 17.99 -18.85
CA ALA A 336 2.43 16.87 -17.92
C ALA A 336 1.12 16.07 -17.70
N VAL A 337 0.00 16.55 -18.22
CA VAL A 337 -1.34 16.02 -17.96
C VAL A 337 -2.16 15.85 -19.24
N PHE A 338 -2.02 16.78 -20.18
CA PHE A 338 -2.77 16.85 -21.42
C PHE A 338 -1.87 16.70 -22.64
N SER A 339 -2.44 16.26 -23.76
CA SER A 339 -1.73 16.21 -25.04
C SER A 339 -1.28 17.61 -25.47
N GLU A 340 -0.26 17.66 -26.34
CA GLU A 340 0.23 18.92 -26.90
C GLU A 340 -0.87 19.65 -27.66
N GLU A 341 -1.61 18.95 -28.53
CA GLU A 341 -2.73 19.52 -29.29
C GLU A 341 -3.79 20.15 -28.38
N PHE A 342 -4.22 19.43 -27.33
CA PHE A 342 -5.22 19.94 -26.38
C PHE A 342 -4.68 21.12 -25.58
N THR A 343 -3.43 21.05 -25.14
CA THR A 343 -2.75 22.10 -24.38
C THR A 343 -2.68 23.38 -25.19
N GLU A 344 -2.18 23.32 -26.42
CA GLU A 344 -2.06 24.46 -27.31
C GLU A 344 -3.42 25.07 -27.61
N LYS A 345 -4.40 24.25 -27.99
CA LYS A 345 -5.77 24.72 -28.26
C LYS A 345 -6.35 25.46 -27.06
N THR A 346 -6.20 24.91 -25.85
CA THR A 346 -6.78 25.45 -24.62
C THR A 346 -6.11 26.75 -24.19
N LEU A 347 -4.77 26.77 -24.12
CA LEU A 347 -4.04 27.96 -23.65
C LEU A 347 -4.14 29.11 -24.67
N ASN A 348 -4.02 28.83 -25.97
CA ASN A 348 -4.15 29.87 -27.00
C ASN A 348 -5.56 30.49 -27.01
N ARG A 349 -6.61 29.69 -26.80
CA ARG A 349 -7.99 30.20 -26.63
C ARG A 349 -8.11 31.09 -25.40
N ALA A 350 -7.57 30.67 -24.27
CA ALA A 350 -7.64 31.45 -23.02
C ALA A 350 -6.88 32.79 -23.14
N VAL A 351 -5.70 32.80 -23.77
CA VAL A 351 -4.94 34.02 -24.05
C VAL A 351 -5.70 34.94 -25.01
N ALA A 352 -6.22 34.41 -26.12
CA ALA A 352 -6.98 35.19 -27.10
C ALA A 352 -8.24 35.83 -26.49
N ALA A 353 -8.92 35.12 -25.60
CA ALA A 353 -10.08 35.61 -24.86
C ALA A 353 -9.74 36.55 -23.69
N LYS A 354 -8.44 36.79 -23.42
CA LYS A 354 -7.94 37.54 -22.25
C LYS A 354 -8.36 36.91 -20.92
N GLU A 355 -8.51 35.60 -20.89
CA GLU A 355 -8.87 34.84 -19.69
C GLU A 355 -7.63 34.34 -18.94
N LEU A 356 -6.49 34.27 -19.62
CA LEU A 356 -5.18 33.93 -19.07
C LEU A 356 -4.19 35.01 -19.53
N ILE A 357 -3.52 35.66 -18.59
CA ILE A 357 -2.60 36.77 -18.88
C ILE A 357 -1.35 36.70 -18.01
N GLU A 358 -0.24 37.20 -18.54
CA GLU A 358 0.98 37.47 -17.79
C GLU A 358 1.00 38.93 -17.35
N TYR A 359 1.22 39.18 -16.07
CA TYR A 359 1.25 40.54 -15.52
C TYR A 359 2.16 40.61 -14.29
N LYS A 360 3.15 41.51 -14.29
CA LYS A 360 4.11 41.72 -13.19
C LYS A 360 4.76 40.41 -12.71
N ASP A 361 5.36 39.67 -13.64
CA ASP A 361 6.11 38.44 -13.38
C ASP A 361 5.28 37.33 -12.70
N ASP A 362 3.98 37.28 -12.98
CA ASP A 362 3.06 36.25 -12.49
C ASP A 362 1.92 36.01 -13.48
N ILE A 363 1.27 34.84 -13.36
CA ILE A 363 0.21 34.38 -14.25
C ILE A 363 -1.15 34.52 -13.59
N TYR A 364 -2.02 35.23 -14.28
CA TYR A 364 -3.35 35.57 -13.82
C TYR A 364 -4.41 34.94 -14.69
N VAL A 365 -5.46 34.47 -14.04
CA VAL A 365 -6.67 33.93 -14.68
C VAL A 365 -7.87 34.79 -14.33
N ALA A 366 -8.75 34.98 -15.31
CA ALA A 366 -9.98 35.73 -15.13
C ALA A 366 -10.88 35.08 -14.08
N CYS A 367 -11.42 35.88 -13.17
CA CYS A 367 -12.44 35.41 -12.23
C CYS A 367 -13.73 35.11 -12.99
N LYS A 368 -13.98 33.84 -13.27
CA LYS A 368 -15.27 33.34 -13.75
C LYS A 368 -15.98 32.63 -12.60
N LYS A 369 -17.30 32.76 -12.59
CA LYS A 369 -18.17 32.01 -11.69
C LYS A 369 -18.74 30.81 -12.41
N CYS A 370 -18.97 29.72 -11.69
CA CYS A 370 -19.84 28.66 -12.17
C CYS A 370 -21.20 29.26 -12.53
N LYS A 371 -21.67 28.94 -13.74
CA LYS A 371 -23.09 28.96 -14.03
C LYS A 371 -23.63 27.59 -13.61
N GLY A 372 -24.86 27.54 -13.11
CA GLY A 372 -25.48 26.29 -12.66
C GLY A 372 -25.05 25.80 -11.28
N ASP A 373 -25.65 24.68 -10.87
CA ASP A 373 -25.40 24.06 -9.57
C ASP A 373 -24.14 23.17 -9.63
N ALA A 374 -23.27 23.32 -8.64
CA ALA A 374 -22.06 22.49 -8.54
C ALA A 374 -22.41 21.02 -8.28
N SER A 375 -21.66 20.12 -8.92
CA SER A 375 -21.77 18.68 -8.65
C SER A 375 -21.56 18.37 -7.16
N TYR A 376 -22.32 17.42 -6.61
CA TYR A 376 -22.12 16.98 -5.22
C TYR A 376 -20.82 16.21 -5.04
N ASN A 377 -20.46 15.36 -5.99
CA ASN A 377 -19.27 14.52 -5.92
C ASN A 377 -18.87 14.00 -7.32
N SER A 378 -17.58 13.66 -7.48
CA SER A 378 -17.05 13.00 -8.67
C SER A 378 -15.92 12.03 -8.31
N TRP A 379 -15.82 10.89 -9.00
CA TRP A 379 -14.72 9.93 -8.83
C TRP A 379 -14.44 9.15 -10.12
N VAL A 380 -13.22 8.64 -10.28
CA VAL A 380 -12.92 7.70 -11.36
C VAL A 380 -13.66 6.38 -11.09
N LYS A 381 -14.58 6.02 -11.98
CA LYS A 381 -15.34 4.76 -11.91
C LYS A 381 -14.55 3.59 -12.49
N SER A 382 -13.90 3.79 -13.63
CA SER A 382 -13.20 2.73 -14.34
C SER A 382 -12.21 3.30 -15.36
N VAL A 383 -11.27 2.46 -15.80
CA VAL A 383 -10.46 2.70 -16.99
C VAL A 383 -10.85 1.67 -18.04
N ARG A 384 -11.16 2.13 -19.25
CA ARG A 384 -11.46 1.28 -20.40
C ARG A 384 -10.26 1.28 -21.33
N ASP A 385 -9.80 0.09 -21.72
CA ASP A 385 -8.80 -0.08 -22.79
C ASP A 385 -9.53 -0.11 -24.12
N ASP A 386 -9.30 0.90 -24.96
CA ASP A 386 -9.90 1.03 -26.30
C ASP A 386 -8.96 0.45 -27.38
N GLY A 387 -7.85 -0.17 -26.98
CA GLY A 387 -6.86 -0.78 -27.86
C GLY A 387 -5.86 0.22 -28.43
N ASN A 388 -4.80 -0.29 -29.07
CA ASN A 388 -3.75 0.51 -29.72
C ASN A 388 -3.09 1.56 -28.80
N GLY A 389 -3.00 1.26 -27.49
CA GLY A 389 -2.43 2.18 -26.49
C GLY A 389 -3.34 3.34 -26.10
N LYS A 390 -4.62 3.29 -26.49
CA LYS A 390 -5.64 4.28 -26.14
C LYS A 390 -6.52 3.76 -25.01
N PHE A 391 -6.84 4.66 -24.09
CA PHE A 391 -7.64 4.39 -22.92
C PHE A 391 -8.69 5.47 -22.74
N VAL A 392 -9.74 5.16 -22.00
CA VAL A 392 -10.73 6.12 -21.55
C VAL A 392 -10.84 6.04 -20.04
N ILE A 393 -10.56 7.15 -19.37
CA ILE A 393 -10.81 7.29 -17.94
C ILE A 393 -12.27 7.72 -17.79
N VAL A 394 -13.09 6.89 -17.15
CA VAL A 394 -14.52 7.17 -16.94
C VAL A 394 -14.71 7.79 -15.57
N ILE A 395 -15.15 9.04 -15.53
CA ILE A 395 -15.49 9.77 -14.30
C ILE A 395 -17.01 9.65 -14.07
N ALA A 396 -17.40 9.17 -12.90
CA ALA A 396 -18.78 9.29 -12.43
C ALA A 396 -18.96 10.63 -11.72
N VAL A 397 -20.02 11.37 -12.04
CA VAL A 397 -20.35 12.66 -11.42
C VAL A 397 -21.80 12.62 -10.93
N ILE A 398 -22.03 13.09 -9.71
CA ILE A 398 -23.37 13.21 -9.12
C ILE A 398 -23.83 14.66 -9.25
N MET A 399 -24.93 14.87 -9.97
CA MET A 399 -25.49 16.20 -10.23
C MET A 399 -26.73 16.51 -9.36
N PRO A 400 -26.85 17.74 -8.85
CA PRO A 400 -28.11 18.27 -8.31
C PRO A 400 -29.13 18.63 -9.41
N PRO A 401 -30.40 18.90 -9.06
CA PRO A 401 -31.09 18.49 -7.84
C PRO A 401 -31.72 17.09 -8.06
N GLY A 402 -31.20 16.06 -7.41
CA GLY A 402 -31.72 14.69 -7.58
C GLY A 402 -30.68 13.58 -7.47
N GLY A 403 -29.39 13.93 -7.50
CA GLY A 403 -28.32 12.96 -7.36
C GLY A 403 -28.15 12.05 -8.58
N ASN A 404 -28.62 12.50 -9.76
CA ASN A 404 -28.46 11.78 -11.00
C ASN A 404 -26.97 11.60 -11.31
N LYS A 405 -26.58 10.38 -11.71
CA LYS A 405 -25.21 10.05 -12.05
C LYS A 405 -25.00 10.21 -13.55
N ILE A 406 -24.09 11.09 -13.94
CA ILE A 406 -23.60 11.20 -15.32
C ILE A 406 -22.19 10.61 -15.41
N TYR A 407 -21.77 10.28 -16.63
CA TYR A 407 -20.45 9.73 -16.91
C TYR A 407 -19.72 10.61 -17.90
N VAL A 408 -18.51 11.02 -17.53
CA VAL A 408 -17.61 11.80 -18.38
C VAL A 408 -16.46 10.90 -18.79
N GLU A 409 -16.20 10.85 -20.08
CA GLU A 409 -15.11 10.08 -20.65
C GLU A 409 -13.91 11.01 -20.91
N LEU A 410 -12.73 10.67 -20.38
CA LEU A 410 -11.49 11.40 -20.66
C LEU A 410 -10.60 10.51 -21.54
N PRO A 411 -10.59 10.75 -22.87
CA PRO A 411 -9.71 10.02 -23.78
C PRO A 411 -8.24 10.24 -23.39
N THR A 412 -7.47 9.17 -23.32
CA THR A 412 -6.12 9.15 -22.76
C THR A 412 -5.21 8.27 -23.63
N GLU A 413 -4.01 8.76 -23.94
CA GLU A 413 -3.01 8.01 -24.70
C GLU A 413 -1.59 8.38 -24.26
N LYS A 414 -0.58 7.68 -24.79
CA LYS A 414 0.81 8.02 -24.50
C LYS A 414 1.31 9.18 -25.36
N ASN A 415 1.99 10.14 -24.75
CA ASN A 415 2.74 11.18 -25.46
C ASN A 415 4.07 10.63 -26.01
N SER A 416 4.85 11.50 -26.66
CA SER A 416 6.17 11.17 -27.22
C SER A 416 7.21 10.72 -26.19
N ALA A 417 7.01 11.04 -24.90
CA ALA A 417 7.85 10.57 -23.79
C ALA A 417 7.36 9.23 -23.21
N GLY A 418 6.28 8.65 -23.74
CA GLY A 418 5.71 7.39 -23.27
C GLY A 418 4.82 7.52 -22.03
N GLU A 419 4.48 8.74 -21.61
CA GLU A 419 3.61 9.03 -20.46
C GLU A 419 2.15 9.19 -20.88
N TYR A 420 1.24 8.70 -20.06
CA TYR A 420 -0.19 8.87 -20.29
C TYR A 420 -0.63 10.32 -20.09
N VAL A 421 -1.31 10.87 -21.10
CA VAL A 421 -1.88 12.21 -21.11
C VAL A 421 -3.32 12.17 -21.61
N ILE A 422 -4.16 13.06 -21.11
CA ILE A 422 -5.55 13.23 -21.56
C ILE A 422 -5.54 14.02 -22.87
N THR A 423 -6.14 13.47 -23.91
CA THR A 423 -6.18 14.10 -25.24
C THR A 423 -7.37 15.02 -25.43
N ASP A 424 -8.40 14.85 -24.62
CA ASP A 424 -9.57 15.72 -24.60
C ASP A 424 -10.22 15.76 -23.22
N TYR A 425 -10.80 16.92 -22.88
CA TYR A 425 -11.47 17.14 -21.60
C TYR A 425 -12.89 17.67 -21.88
N PRO A 426 -13.86 16.78 -22.18
CA PRO A 426 -15.20 17.15 -22.68
C PRO A 426 -16.09 17.86 -21.66
N TYR A 427 -15.61 18.06 -20.43
CA TYR A 427 -16.12 19.10 -19.52
C TYR A 427 -15.98 20.54 -20.08
N TRP A 428 -15.55 20.67 -21.33
CA TRP A 428 -15.34 21.89 -22.09
C TRP A 428 -16.62 22.70 -22.34
N ASP A 429 -17.77 22.03 -22.56
CA ASP A 429 -19.00 22.69 -23.05
C ASP A 429 -20.27 22.49 -22.18
N GLU A 430 -20.31 21.52 -21.25
CA GLU A 430 -21.57 21.12 -20.57
C GLU A 430 -21.62 21.32 -19.05
N SER A 431 -20.69 22.07 -18.44
CA SER A 431 -20.77 22.43 -17.02
C SER A 431 -20.87 23.95 -16.78
N GLU A 432 -21.81 24.56 -17.51
CA GLU A 432 -22.49 25.83 -17.17
C GLU A 432 -23.89 25.54 -16.57
#